data_AF-I9YX69-F1
#
_entry.id   AF-I9YX69-F1
#
_cell.length_a   1.000
_cell.length_b   1.000
_cell.length_c   1.000
_cell.angle_alpha   90.00
_cell.angle_beta   90.00
_cell.angle_gamma   90.00
#
_symmetry.space_group_name_H-M   'P 1'
#
loop_
_entity.id
_entity.type
_entity.pdbx_description
1 polymer ?
#
loop_
_entity_poly.entity_id
_entity_poly.type
_entity_poly.pdbx_seq_one_letter_code
_entity_poly.pdbx_strand_id
1 'polypeptide(L)'
;MGSHGEYFRNRTSTKNIQFPYSHYLAHICLGILYTRSASSGIDETEILQLEKLDNITSVIKDFIFFAEEKWKIASDKGGSGNTANIGSIQYIDDILQGNGVFKNLGEQIFDEYWINQGVLMIPDLKNQGSFKKLTKLADFLEFKGIDIQKINPVKNRSKS
;
A
#
# COMPACT_ATOMS: atom_id res chain seq x y z
N MET A 1 -1.92 -0.14 3.63
CA MET A 1 -0.57 0.41 3.88
C MET A 1 -0.56 1.64 4.78
N GLY A 2 -1.66 1.96 5.50
CA GLY A 2 -1.70 3.12 6.39
C GLY A 2 -1.64 4.47 5.65
N SER A 3 -1.75 5.54 6.42
CA SER A 3 -1.77 6.91 5.89
C SER A 3 -0.36 7.44 5.62
N HIS A 4 -0.20 8.33 4.64
CA HIS A 4 1.01 9.15 4.45
C HIS A 4 0.86 10.54 5.11
N GLY A 5 0.04 10.65 6.16
CA GLY A 5 -0.23 11.87 6.93
C GLY A 5 0.85 12.19 7.97
N GLU A 6 0.43 12.75 9.11
CA GLU A 6 1.34 13.35 10.11
C GLU A 6 2.48 12.43 10.55
N TYR A 7 2.19 11.22 11.04
CA TYR A 7 3.25 10.32 11.53
C TYR A 7 4.27 9.93 10.47
N PHE A 8 3.86 9.93 9.19
CA PHE A 8 4.71 9.56 8.08
C PHE A 8 5.54 10.77 7.59
N ARG A 9 4.94 11.96 7.55
CA ARG A 9 5.62 13.20 7.12
C ARG A 9 6.53 13.76 8.20
N ASN A 10 6.07 13.75 9.43
CA ASN A 10 6.82 14.20 10.60
C ASN A 10 7.32 12.97 11.35
N ARG A 11 8.53 12.53 11.00
CA ARG A 11 9.11 11.25 11.48
C ARG A 11 9.32 11.19 13.00
N THR A 12 9.35 12.34 13.67
CA THR A 12 9.45 12.45 15.13
C THR A 12 8.09 12.49 15.84
N SER A 13 6.98 12.56 15.09
CA SER A 13 5.63 12.63 15.64
C SER A 13 5.15 11.28 16.19
N THR A 14 4.35 11.34 17.25
CA THR A 14 3.63 10.19 17.83
C THR A 14 2.14 10.20 17.48
N LYS A 15 1.69 11.08 16.58
CA LYS A 15 0.27 11.15 16.21
C LYS A 15 -0.16 9.88 15.46
N ASN A 16 -1.03 9.07 16.04
CA ASN A 16 -1.51 7.80 15.46
C ASN A 16 -0.41 6.73 15.26
N ILE A 17 0.69 6.80 16.02
CA ILE A 17 1.75 5.79 16.05
C ILE A 17 2.32 5.69 17.47
N GLN A 18 2.70 4.49 17.92
CA GLN A 18 3.13 4.26 19.32
C GLN A 18 4.47 4.93 19.66
N PHE A 19 5.44 4.83 18.74
CA PHE A 19 6.73 5.51 18.82
C PHE A 19 6.93 6.34 17.55
N PRO A 20 7.82 7.34 17.55
CA PRO A 20 8.19 8.05 16.33
C PRO A 20 8.52 7.10 15.18
N TYR A 21 8.10 7.43 13.95
CA TYR A 21 8.38 6.59 12.78
C TYR A 21 9.88 6.33 12.63
N SER A 22 10.73 7.32 12.92
CA SER A 22 12.19 7.19 12.85
C SER A 22 12.81 6.24 13.88
N HIS A 23 12.05 5.75 14.87
CA HIS A 23 12.54 4.79 15.85
C HIS A 23 12.39 3.34 15.37
N TYR A 24 11.61 3.10 14.33
CA TYR A 24 11.45 1.76 13.76
C TYR A 24 12.55 1.50 12.73
N LEU A 25 13.15 0.32 12.79
CA LEU A 25 14.12 -0.14 11.80
C LEU A 25 13.46 -0.69 10.52
N ALA A 26 12.22 -1.13 10.63
CA ALA A 26 11.46 -1.71 9.53
C ALA A 26 9.96 -1.54 9.75
N HIS A 27 9.22 -1.46 8.63
CA HIS A 27 7.76 -1.46 8.63
C HIS A 27 7.25 -2.66 7.84
N ILE A 28 6.82 -3.70 8.57
CA ILE A 28 6.39 -4.97 7.98
C ILE A 28 4.86 -5.02 7.93
N CYS A 29 4.33 -5.48 6.81
CA CYS A 29 2.92 -5.72 6.62
C CYS A 29 2.66 -7.23 6.70
N LEU A 30 1.91 -7.65 7.72
CA LEU A 30 1.30 -8.97 7.77
C LEU A 30 0.00 -8.92 6.96
N GLY A 31 -0.03 -9.60 5.83
CA GLY A 31 -1.20 -9.67 4.96
C GLY A 31 -1.84 -11.05 4.96
N ILE A 32 -3.16 -11.05 4.75
CA ILE A 32 -3.99 -12.26 4.69
C ILE A 32 -4.78 -12.19 3.38
N LEU A 33 -4.61 -13.19 2.53
CA LEU A 33 -5.44 -13.43 1.36
C LEU A 33 -6.34 -14.63 1.65
N TYR A 34 -7.58 -14.56 1.20
CA TYR A 34 -8.55 -15.64 1.36
C TYR A 34 -9.54 -15.64 0.20
N THR A 35 -10.14 -16.79 -0.05
CA THR A 35 -11.26 -16.96 -0.95
C THR A 35 -12.56 -16.83 -0.16
N ARG A 36 -13.49 -16.01 -0.65
CA ARG A 36 -14.82 -15.90 -0.04
C ARG A 36 -15.66 -17.10 -0.47
N SER A 37 -16.27 -17.80 0.49
CA SER A 37 -17.23 -18.88 0.21
C SER A 37 -18.49 -18.30 -0.44
N ALA A 38 -19.09 -19.03 -1.38
CA ALA A 38 -20.35 -18.62 -1.99
C ALA A 38 -21.47 -18.60 -0.92
N SER A 39 -22.15 -17.46 -0.78
CA SER A 39 -23.09 -17.17 0.30
C SER A 39 -24.50 -17.75 0.10
N SER A 40 -24.71 -18.60 -0.91
CA SER A 40 -26.01 -19.22 -1.14
C SER A 40 -26.23 -20.34 -0.12
N GLY A 41 -26.84 -20.03 1.03
CA GLY A 41 -27.35 -21.01 1.99
C GLY A 41 -26.75 -20.99 3.39
N ILE A 42 -25.94 -19.99 3.76
CA ILE A 42 -25.42 -19.86 5.13
C ILE A 42 -26.31 -18.84 5.88
N ASP A 43 -27.05 -19.31 6.89
CA ASP A 43 -27.69 -18.43 7.87
C ASP A 43 -26.68 -18.10 8.98
N GLU A 44 -26.06 -16.93 8.88
CA GLU A 44 -25.05 -16.45 9.84
C GLU A 44 -25.68 -15.95 11.16
N THR A 45 -27.02 -16.00 11.30
CA THR A 45 -27.73 -15.50 12.49
C THR A 45 -28.18 -16.61 13.44
N GLU A 46 -28.00 -17.89 13.06
CA GLU A 46 -28.36 -19.02 13.91
C GLU A 46 -27.44 -19.13 15.14
N ILE A 47 -28.04 -19.27 16.32
CA ILE A 47 -27.30 -19.61 17.54
C ILE A 47 -27.15 -21.12 17.60
N LEU A 48 -25.92 -21.61 17.44
CA LEU A 48 -25.58 -23.03 17.48
C LEU A 48 -25.02 -23.43 18.85
N GLN A 49 -25.26 -24.68 19.24
CA GLN A 49 -24.64 -25.25 20.45
C GLN A 49 -23.16 -25.61 20.20
N LEU A 50 -22.36 -25.68 21.26
CA LEU A 50 -20.91 -25.90 21.19
C LEU A 50 -20.56 -27.24 20.49
N GLU A 51 -21.39 -28.24 20.64
CA GLU A 51 -21.23 -29.57 20.03
C GLU A 51 -21.32 -29.51 18.49
N LYS A 52 -21.87 -28.41 17.93
CA LYS A 52 -21.96 -28.18 16.49
C LYS A 52 -20.82 -27.32 15.94
N LEU A 53 -19.78 -27.03 16.73
CA LEU A 53 -18.65 -26.18 16.31
C LEU A 53 -18.03 -26.63 14.98
N ASP A 54 -17.81 -27.93 14.80
CA ASP A 54 -17.21 -28.49 13.58
C ASP A 54 -18.14 -28.42 12.36
N ASN A 55 -19.42 -28.14 12.56
CA ASN A 55 -20.42 -28.00 11.51
C ASN A 55 -20.64 -26.54 11.09
N ILE A 56 -19.97 -25.58 11.74
CA ILE A 56 -20.08 -24.17 11.39
C ILE A 56 -19.39 -23.95 10.04
N THR A 57 -20.18 -23.59 9.03
CA THR A 57 -19.65 -23.35 7.68
C THR A 57 -18.86 -22.04 7.66
N SER A 58 -17.59 -22.10 7.25
CA SER A 58 -16.76 -20.90 7.15
C SER A 58 -17.11 -20.06 5.92
N VAL A 59 -17.30 -18.76 6.15
CA VAL A 59 -17.54 -17.74 5.11
C VAL A 59 -16.30 -17.42 4.28
N ILE A 60 -15.12 -17.85 4.75
CA ILE A 60 -13.82 -17.64 4.12
C ILE A 60 -12.98 -18.91 4.17
N LYS A 61 -12.20 -19.17 3.13
CA LYS A 61 -11.37 -20.37 3.00
C LYS A 61 -10.09 -20.06 2.23
N ASP A 62 -9.21 -21.05 2.13
CA ASP A 62 -8.00 -20.98 1.31
C ASP A 62 -7.10 -19.78 1.68
N PHE A 63 -6.66 -19.77 2.94
CA PHE A 63 -5.86 -18.69 3.48
C PHE A 63 -4.40 -18.73 2.99
N ILE A 64 -3.88 -17.57 2.61
CA ILE A 64 -2.45 -17.34 2.40
C ILE A 64 -2.04 -16.19 3.32
N PHE A 65 -1.03 -16.46 4.15
CA PHE A 65 -0.41 -15.47 5.01
C PHE A 65 0.94 -15.05 4.41
N PHE A 66 1.24 -13.76 4.48
CA PHE A 66 2.55 -13.25 4.08
C PHE A 66 3.00 -12.11 4.99
N ALA A 67 4.31 -11.96 5.13
CA ALA A 67 4.92 -10.84 5.81
C ALA A 67 5.94 -10.23 4.85
N GLU A 68 5.76 -8.96 4.48
CA GLU A 68 6.70 -8.26 3.61
C GLU A 68 6.84 -6.80 4.01
N GLU A 69 7.98 -6.18 3.66
CA GLU A 69 8.18 -4.77 3.93
C GLU A 69 7.17 -3.90 3.18
N LYS A 70 6.62 -2.90 3.88
CA LYS A 70 5.59 -2.00 3.40
C LYS A 70 5.94 -1.38 2.04
N TRP A 71 7.18 -0.92 1.87
CA TRP A 71 7.61 -0.22 0.67
C TRP A 71 7.70 -1.16 -0.54
N LYS A 72 8.00 -2.45 -0.33
CA LYS A 72 8.12 -3.45 -1.41
C LYS A 72 6.79 -3.85 -2.02
N ILE A 73 5.68 -3.65 -1.31
CA ILE A 73 4.32 -3.97 -1.80
C ILE A 73 3.47 -2.71 -2.02
N ALA A 74 4.04 -1.53 -1.81
CA ALA A 74 3.38 -0.26 -2.06
C ALA A 74 3.22 0.01 -3.56
N SER A 75 2.11 0.66 -3.92
CA SER A 75 1.98 1.32 -5.22
C SER A 75 2.37 2.79 -5.11
N ASP A 76 2.43 3.47 -6.27
CA ASP A 76 2.60 4.91 -6.36
C ASP A 76 1.27 5.69 -6.28
N LYS A 77 0.15 4.99 -6.02
CA LYS A 77 -1.21 5.53 -6.01
C LYS A 77 -1.85 5.44 -4.63
N GLY A 78 -2.79 6.33 -4.37
CA GLY A 78 -3.57 6.32 -3.13
C GLY A 78 -4.44 5.07 -3.02
N GLY A 79 -4.58 4.53 -1.80
CA GLY A 79 -5.41 3.36 -1.51
C GLY A 79 -6.90 3.66 -1.34
N SER A 80 -7.26 4.93 -1.12
CA SER A 80 -8.66 5.39 -1.04
C SER A 80 -8.78 6.84 -1.49
N GLY A 81 -9.91 7.23 -2.09
CA GLY A 81 -10.14 8.60 -2.56
C GLY A 81 -10.37 9.63 -1.44
N ASN A 82 -10.88 9.20 -0.28
CA ASN A 82 -11.34 10.11 0.78
C ASN A 82 -10.32 10.28 1.91
N THR A 83 -9.41 9.31 2.07
CA THR A 83 -8.38 9.35 3.13
C THR A 83 -6.99 9.20 2.50
N ALA A 84 -6.02 9.94 3.05
CA ALA A 84 -4.64 10.02 2.56
C ALA A 84 -3.85 8.72 2.83
N ASN A 85 -4.28 7.62 2.23
CA ASN A 85 -3.73 6.28 2.40
C ASN A 85 -2.82 5.90 1.24
N ILE A 86 -1.69 5.27 1.57
CA ILE A 86 -0.82 4.62 0.59
C ILE A 86 -1.55 3.37 0.06
N GLY A 87 -1.59 3.21 -1.26
CA GLY A 87 -2.12 2.00 -1.90
C GLY A 87 -1.08 0.89 -1.95
N SER A 88 -1.55 -0.36 -2.05
CA SER A 88 -0.70 -1.49 -2.42
C SER A 88 -0.78 -1.77 -3.91
N ILE A 89 0.16 -2.56 -4.43
CA ILE A 89 -0.03 -3.28 -5.70
C ILE A 89 -1.16 -4.32 -5.55
N GLN A 90 -1.63 -4.87 -6.68
CA GLN A 90 -2.86 -5.66 -6.73
C GLN A 90 -2.67 -7.11 -7.18
N TYR A 91 -1.61 -7.41 -7.93
CA TYR A 91 -1.35 -8.76 -8.41
C TYR A 91 -0.76 -9.61 -7.28
N ILE A 92 -1.38 -10.76 -6.99
CA ILE A 92 -1.06 -11.57 -5.81
C ILE A 92 0.39 -12.05 -5.84
N ASP A 93 0.87 -12.62 -6.95
CA ASP A 93 2.26 -13.12 -6.99
C ASP A 93 3.28 -11.99 -6.81
N ASP A 94 2.98 -10.79 -7.33
CA ASP A 94 3.85 -9.63 -7.13
C ASP A 94 3.88 -9.21 -5.64
N ILE A 95 2.74 -9.28 -4.94
CA ILE A 95 2.68 -9.01 -3.49
C ILE A 95 3.53 -10.03 -2.73
N LEU A 96 3.35 -11.33 -3.01
CA LEU A 96 4.05 -12.41 -2.33
C LEU A 96 5.56 -12.40 -2.57
N GLN A 97 6.03 -11.79 -3.67
CA GLN A 97 7.45 -11.67 -4.01
C GLN A 97 8.05 -10.30 -3.68
N GLY A 98 7.30 -9.39 -3.06
CA GLY A 98 7.75 -8.01 -2.82
C GLY A 98 8.10 -7.26 -4.12
N ASN A 99 7.39 -7.57 -5.20
CA ASN A 99 7.62 -7.05 -6.55
C ASN A 99 6.84 -5.76 -6.85
N GLY A 100 6.78 -4.84 -5.88
CA GLY A 100 6.06 -3.57 -6.00
C GLY A 100 6.77 -2.52 -6.85
N VAL A 101 6.14 -1.36 -6.95
CA VAL A 101 6.57 -0.26 -7.84
C VAL A 101 7.98 0.25 -7.49
N PHE A 102 8.33 0.22 -6.21
CA PHE A 102 9.59 0.74 -5.68
C PHE A 102 10.71 -0.30 -5.61
N LYS A 103 10.51 -1.54 -6.06
CA LYS A 103 11.50 -2.62 -5.91
C LYS A 103 12.91 -2.25 -6.39
N ASN A 104 13.02 -1.58 -7.54
CA ASN A 104 14.31 -1.17 -8.11
C ASN A 104 14.73 0.26 -7.69
N LEU A 105 13.91 0.94 -6.88
CA LEU A 105 14.12 2.30 -6.38
C LEU A 105 14.57 2.33 -4.91
N GLY A 106 14.12 1.35 -4.12
CA GLY A 106 14.42 1.22 -2.70
C GLY A 106 13.49 2.03 -1.78
N GLU A 107 13.62 1.77 -0.47
CA GLU A 107 12.79 2.37 0.58
C GLU A 107 12.91 3.89 0.67
N GLN A 108 14.12 4.44 0.50
CA GLN A 108 14.34 5.89 0.58
C GLN A 108 13.49 6.66 -0.44
N ILE A 109 13.41 6.17 -1.68
CA ILE A 109 12.61 6.80 -2.73
C ILE A 109 11.12 6.66 -2.44
N PHE A 110 10.70 5.50 -1.92
CA PHE A 110 9.33 5.32 -1.44
C PHE A 110 8.95 6.35 -0.37
N ASP A 111 9.81 6.53 0.63
CA ASP A 111 9.60 7.43 1.75
C ASP A 111 9.53 8.89 1.28
N GLU A 112 10.51 9.34 0.52
CA GLU A 112 10.55 10.73 0.05
C GLU A 112 9.39 11.05 -0.90
N TYR A 113 9.01 10.12 -1.78
CA TYR A 113 7.85 10.30 -2.65
C TYR A 113 6.57 10.50 -1.83
N TRP A 114 6.29 9.60 -0.89
CA TRP A 114 5.05 9.63 -0.12
C TRP A 114 4.98 10.77 0.91
N ILE A 115 6.13 11.21 1.44
CA ILE A 115 6.20 12.43 2.26
C ILE A 115 5.75 13.65 1.43
N ASN A 116 6.26 13.75 0.20
CA ASN A 116 6.08 14.93 -0.67
C ASN A 116 4.80 14.90 -1.51
N GLN A 117 4.11 13.76 -1.57
CA GLN A 117 2.91 13.55 -2.36
C GLN A 117 1.81 14.57 -1.99
N GLY A 118 1.44 15.41 -2.97
CA GLY A 118 0.38 16.41 -2.89
C GLY A 118 0.77 17.69 -2.17
N VAL A 119 2.04 17.84 -1.79
CA VAL A 119 2.54 18.98 -1.00
C VAL A 119 3.69 19.68 -1.69
N LEU A 120 4.69 18.93 -2.17
CA LEU A 120 5.86 19.53 -2.82
C LEU A 120 5.45 20.20 -4.13
N MET A 121 5.90 21.44 -4.33
CA MET A 121 5.73 22.16 -5.59
C MET A 121 6.98 21.94 -6.44
N ILE A 122 6.78 21.46 -7.68
CA ILE A 122 7.84 21.23 -8.66
C ILE A 122 7.57 22.08 -9.92
N PRO A 123 8.61 22.49 -10.66
CA PRO A 123 8.42 23.19 -11.93
C PRO A 123 7.52 22.42 -12.88
N ASP A 124 6.59 23.12 -13.54
CA ASP A 124 5.77 22.51 -14.58
C ASP A 124 6.50 22.57 -15.93
N LEU A 125 7.01 21.42 -16.37
CA LEU A 125 7.71 21.29 -17.65
C LEU A 125 6.84 21.65 -18.86
N LYS A 126 5.51 21.58 -18.73
CA LYS A 126 4.58 21.97 -19.81
C LYS A 126 4.35 23.47 -19.86
N ASN A 127 4.54 24.17 -18.74
CA ASN A 127 4.21 25.57 -18.57
C ASN A 127 5.38 26.28 -17.89
N GLN A 128 6.37 26.68 -18.71
CA GLN A 128 7.59 27.33 -18.22
C GLN A 128 7.28 28.52 -17.30
N GLY A 129 7.97 28.58 -16.16
CA GLY A 129 7.77 29.62 -15.13
C GLY A 129 6.64 29.33 -14.14
N SER A 130 5.85 28.26 -14.32
CA SER A 130 4.83 27.84 -13.36
C SER A 130 5.25 26.61 -12.56
N PHE A 131 4.57 26.38 -11.44
CA PHE A 131 4.79 25.25 -10.54
C PHE A 131 3.51 24.44 -10.37
N LYS A 132 3.65 23.12 -10.27
CA LYS A 132 2.56 22.18 -10.00
C LYS A 132 2.85 21.36 -8.74
N LYS A 133 1.81 20.82 -8.12
CA LYS A 133 1.96 19.86 -7.02
C LYS A 133 2.52 18.54 -7.56
N LEU A 134 3.50 17.99 -6.85
CA LEU A 134 4.00 16.65 -7.10
C LEU A 134 2.89 15.64 -6.82
N THR A 135 2.46 14.94 -7.86
CA THR A 135 1.39 13.91 -7.78
C THR A 135 1.71 12.59 -8.42
N LYS A 136 2.79 12.51 -9.20
CA LYS A 136 3.19 11.30 -9.95
C LYS A 136 4.61 10.92 -9.58
N LEU A 137 4.87 9.62 -9.48
CA LEU A 137 6.22 9.11 -9.21
C LEU A 137 7.20 9.46 -10.34
N ALA A 138 6.78 9.37 -11.61
CA ALA A 138 7.64 9.75 -12.73
C ALA A 138 8.14 11.21 -12.62
N ASP A 139 7.23 12.15 -12.33
CA ASP A 139 7.57 13.56 -12.11
C ASP A 139 8.55 13.73 -10.91
N PHE A 140 8.40 12.90 -9.87
CA PHE A 140 9.30 12.92 -8.71
C PHE A 140 10.71 12.45 -9.08
N LEU A 141 10.82 11.35 -9.84
CA LEU A 141 12.10 10.82 -10.27
C LEU A 141 12.82 11.78 -11.21
N GLU A 142 12.09 12.36 -12.16
CA GLU A 142 12.63 13.37 -13.07
C GLU A 142 13.15 14.59 -12.30
N PHE A 143 12.38 15.09 -11.33
CA PHE A 143 12.81 16.18 -10.44
C PHE A 143 14.07 15.83 -9.62
N LYS A 144 14.23 14.56 -9.24
CA LYS A 144 15.41 14.04 -8.53
C LYS A 144 16.59 13.71 -9.46
N GLY A 145 16.43 13.79 -10.78
CA GLY A 145 17.44 13.35 -11.75
C GLY A 145 17.64 11.82 -11.75
N ILE A 146 16.62 11.05 -11.35
CA ILE A 146 16.64 9.59 -11.32
C ILE A 146 15.97 9.05 -12.59
N ASP A 147 16.57 8.01 -13.17
CA ASP A 147 16.01 7.32 -14.33
C ASP A 147 14.63 6.72 -14.03
N ILE A 148 13.62 7.17 -14.81
CA ILE A 148 12.23 6.70 -14.73
C ILE A 148 12.08 5.22 -15.07
N GLN A 149 13.02 4.63 -15.82
CA GLN A 149 13.00 3.20 -16.17
C GLN A 149 13.23 2.29 -14.96
N LYS A 150 13.65 2.86 -13.81
CA LYS A 150 13.74 2.13 -12.54
C LYS A 150 12.39 1.91 -11.88
N ILE A 151 11.31 2.54 -12.35
CA ILE A 151 9.96 2.21 -11.87
C ILE A 151 9.66 0.76 -12.27
N ASN A 152 9.43 -0.10 -11.29
CA ASN A 152 9.16 -1.51 -11.57
C ASN A 152 7.76 -1.65 -12.20
N PRO A 153 7.63 -2.29 -13.37
CA PRO A 153 6.33 -2.55 -13.97
C PRO A 153 5.56 -3.57 -13.12
N VAL A 154 4.33 -3.21 -12.74
CA VAL A 154 3.46 -4.06 -11.91
C VAL A 154 2.24 -4.48 -12.69
N LYS A 155 1.80 -5.74 -12.51
CA LYS A 155 0.60 -6.23 -13.18
C LYS A 155 -0.64 -5.65 -12.51
N ASN A 156 -1.59 -5.21 -13.33
CA ASN A 156 -2.92 -4.89 -12.82
C ASN A 156 -3.72 -6.18 -12.61
N ARG A 157 -4.68 -6.14 -11.69
CA ARG A 157 -5.64 -7.23 -11.53
C ARG A 157 -6.32 -7.51 -12.87
N SER A 158 -6.22 -8.73 -13.38
CA SER A 158 -7.06 -9.12 -14.53
C SER A 158 -8.52 -9.01 -14.10
N LYS A 159 -9.37 -8.40 -14.93
CA LYS A 159 -10.81 -8.47 -14.73
C LYS A 159 -11.20 -9.94 -14.83
N SER A 160 -11.53 -10.55 -13.69
CA SER A 160 -12.31 -11.78 -13.65
C SER A 160 -13.75 -11.49 -14.04
#